data_AF-L7CAJ3-F1
#
_entry.id   AF-L7CAJ3-F1
#
_cell.length_a   1.000
_cell.length_b   1.000
_cell.length_c   1.000
_cell.angle_alpha   90.00
_cell.angle_beta   90.00
_cell.angle_gamma   90.00
#
_symmetry.space_group_name_H-M   'P 1'
#
loop_
_entity.id
_entity.type
_entity.pdbx_description
1 polymer ?
#
loop_
_entity_poly.entity_id
_entity_poly.type
_entity_poly.pdbx_seq_one_letter_code
_entity_poly.pdbx_strand_id
1 'polypeptide(L)'
;MNTAMPLGYRIVGPCSRERKVVQYDRAFAAYAACDDLAQIDSEGFLSPFQYDNEILTRRIDAAGTLDVRGFDGGCWSRFIWFDIDREGDIDSATQDARRLAMMLVERYRIDESELLLFFSGSKGFHIGLPTSLFGAEPSIEFGSVVRKLAEGLTASGRVVIDPSVYGKVQPLRAPNSRHGKTGRHKRILTFDELMHRKPTSIVTASAEPLEFDLPTEPDIDQRAVDDWHAAVAAMKRKAEAVKVIAADRSELNRSTLEFIQDGADQGDRHRLLYSAAANLAEFGCPLRLAHALLTEAALDSGLTPTDVRRAIDNALSKGGAV
;
A
#
# COMPACT_ATOMS: atom_id res chain seq x y z
N MET A 1 17.80 -0.38 -11.11
CA MET A 1 17.29 1.01 -10.83
C MET A 1 16.39 1.46 -11.97
N ASN A 2 15.14 1.84 -11.69
CA ASN A 2 14.23 2.37 -12.71
C ASN A 2 14.31 3.91 -12.75
N THR A 3 14.93 4.45 -13.80
CA THR A 3 15.12 5.90 -13.94
C THR A 3 13.83 6.67 -14.24
N ALA A 4 12.75 6.00 -14.64
CA ALA A 4 11.47 6.63 -14.93
C ALA A 4 10.70 7.04 -13.67
N MET A 5 10.94 6.33 -12.55
CA MET A 5 10.23 6.54 -11.28
C MET A 5 11.24 6.79 -10.15
N PRO A 6 12.04 7.88 -10.17
CA PRO A 6 13.14 8.05 -9.22
C PRO A 6 12.70 8.59 -7.85
N LEU A 7 11.46 9.07 -7.74
CA LEU A 7 10.98 9.79 -6.58
C LEU A 7 10.24 8.87 -5.61
N GLY A 8 10.40 9.14 -4.33
CA GLY A 8 9.55 8.60 -3.27
C GLY A 8 9.20 9.69 -2.29
N TYR A 9 8.64 9.29 -1.15
CA TYR A 9 8.58 10.17 0.01
C TYR A 9 9.18 9.49 1.22
N ARG A 10 9.60 10.31 2.17
CA ARG A 10 10.04 9.91 3.50
C ARG A 10 9.26 10.64 4.57
N ILE A 11 9.03 9.97 5.69
CA ILE A 11 8.51 10.54 6.93
C ILE A 11 9.56 10.27 8.00
N VAL A 12 9.94 11.31 8.74
CA VAL A 12 10.81 11.20 9.93
C VAL A 12 9.97 11.51 11.16
N GLY A 13 10.05 10.62 12.16
CA GLY A 13 9.16 10.61 13.31
C GLY A 13 7.87 9.81 13.06
N PRO A 14 6.84 10.00 13.89
CA PRO A 14 5.58 9.26 13.80
C PRO A 14 4.93 9.39 12.41
N CYS A 15 4.21 8.35 11.98
CA CYS A 15 3.59 8.28 10.65
C CYS A 15 2.61 9.43 10.32
N SER A 16 2.14 10.17 11.33
CA SER A 16 1.30 11.37 11.17
C SER A 16 2.07 12.62 10.76
N ARG A 17 3.41 12.60 10.80
CA ARG A 17 4.26 13.70 10.36
C ARG A 17 4.16 13.91 8.85
N GLU A 18 4.69 15.05 8.43
CA GLU A 18 4.77 15.45 7.04
C GLU A 18 5.55 14.46 6.18
N ARG A 19 5.10 14.28 4.95
CA ARG A 19 5.81 13.51 3.93
C ARG A 19 6.71 14.47 3.16
N LYS A 20 8.00 14.16 3.06
CA LYS A 20 8.96 14.92 2.26
C LYS A 20 9.34 14.12 1.03
N VAL A 21 9.32 14.74 -0.15
CA VAL A 21 9.80 14.10 -1.37
C VAL A 21 11.29 13.80 -1.27
N VAL A 22 11.71 12.64 -1.76
CA VAL A 22 13.12 12.20 -1.78
C VAL A 22 13.45 11.48 -3.09
N GLN A 23 14.73 11.39 -3.42
CA GLN A 23 15.22 10.38 -4.36
C GLN A 23 15.13 9.02 -3.68
N TYR A 24 14.28 8.12 -4.18
CA TYR A 24 13.91 6.91 -3.45
C TYR A 24 15.11 6.01 -3.18
N ASP A 25 15.86 5.64 -4.22
CA ASP A 25 16.98 4.72 -4.11
C ASP A 25 18.07 5.25 -3.16
N ARG A 26 18.33 6.57 -3.20
CA ARG A 26 19.26 7.21 -2.26
C ARG A 26 18.76 7.15 -0.82
N ALA A 27 17.47 7.39 -0.60
CA ALA A 27 16.89 7.33 0.74
C ALA A 27 16.89 5.90 1.29
N PHE A 28 16.53 4.91 0.46
CA PHE A 28 16.55 3.50 0.83
C PHE A 28 17.98 3.04 1.14
N ALA A 29 18.96 3.39 0.31
CA ALA A 29 20.37 3.08 0.54
C ALA A 29 20.91 3.72 1.84
N ALA A 30 20.53 4.96 2.14
CA ALA A 30 20.91 5.61 3.40
C ALA A 30 20.37 4.83 4.62
N TYR A 31 19.13 4.34 4.57
CA TYR A 31 18.57 3.49 5.62
C TYR A 31 19.27 2.12 5.70
N ALA A 32 19.63 1.54 4.55
CA ALA A 32 20.34 0.26 4.50
C ALA A 32 21.75 0.35 5.10
N ALA A 33 22.46 1.46 4.86
CA ALA A 33 23.80 1.73 5.36
C ALA A 33 23.83 2.43 6.73
N CYS A 34 22.68 2.54 7.43
CA CYS A 34 22.58 3.24 8.72
C CYS A 34 23.17 4.68 8.70
N ASP A 35 23.12 5.35 7.56
CA ASP A 35 23.68 6.69 7.35
C ASP A 35 22.97 7.73 8.23
N ASP A 36 23.71 8.68 8.79
CA ASP A 36 23.18 9.74 9.67
C ASP A 36 22.01 10.51 9.03
N LEU A 37 22.03 10.69 7.70
CA LEU A 37 20.94 11.34 6.95
C LEU A 37 19.62 10.57 7.08
N ALA A 38 19.66 9.26 7.28
CA ALA A 38 18.50 8.39 7.46
C ALA A 38 17.83 8.54 8.83
N GLN A 39 18.52 9.12 9.83
CA GLN A 39 18.00 9.37 11.18
C GLN A 39 17.34 8.11 11.80
N ILE A 40 18.08 7.00 11.79
CA ILE A 40 17.55 5.67 12.15
C ILE A 40 17.13 5.54 13.63
N ASP A 41 17.61 6.42 14.50
CA ASP A 41 17.22 6.49 15.91
C ASP A 41 15.81 7.05 16.13
N SER A 42 15.18 7.56 15.07
CA SER A 42 13.78 7.97 15.07
C SER A 42 12.91 6.97 14.32
N GLU A 43 11.60 7.08 14.52
CA GLU A 43 10.67 6.46 13.58
C GLU A 43 10.92 6.96 12.16
N GLY A 44 10.80 6.07 11.19
CA GLY A 44 11.09 6.37 9.80
C GLY A 44 10.19 5.56 8.88
N PHE A 45 9.68 6.21 7.84
CA PHE A 45 8.86 5.56 6.82
C PHE A 45 9.30 6.02 5.44
N LEU A 46 9.21 5.12 4.47
CA LEU A 46 9.35 5.42 3.05
C LEU A 46 8.04 5.07 2.35
N SER A 47 7.85 5.60 1.14
CA SER A 47 6.84 5.06 0.24
C SER A 47 7.21 3.61 -0.17
N PRO A 48 6.28 2.65 -0.20
CA PRO A 48 6.52 1.31 -0.75
C PRO A 48 6.62 1.35 -2.28
N PHE A 49 6.08 2.42 -2.89
CA PHE A 49 6.17 2.73 -4.30
C PHE A 49 7.08 3.93 -4.57
N GLN A 50 7.50 4.02 -5.82
CA GLN A 50 8.23 5.11 -6.43
C GLN A 50 7.35 5.75 -7.51
N TYR A 51 7.66 7.01 -7.81
CA TYR A 51 6.85 7.88 -8.66
C TYR A 51 7.75 8.67 -9.60
N ASP A 52 7.14 9.15 -10.67
CA ASP A 52 7.74 10.11 -11.59
C ASP A 52 7.55 11.54 -11.06
N ASN A 53 7.83 12.53 -11.91
CA ASN A 53 7.69 13.94 -11.55
C ASN A 53 6.23 14.37 -11.29
N GLU A 54 5.22 13.59 -11.65
CA GLU A 54 3.82 13.92 -11.40
C GLU A 54 3.54 14.08 -9.90
N ILE A 55 4.22 13.32 -9.03
CA ILE A 55 4.09 13.45 -7.58
C ILE A 55 4.47 14.85 -7.08
N LEU A 56 5.29 15.59 -7.82
CA LEU A 56 5.71 16.94 -7.46
C LEU A 56 4.57 17.96 -7.55
N THR A 57 3.51 17.66 -8.29
CA THR A 57 2.27 18.46 -8.29
C THR A 57 1.58 18.46 -6.93
N ARG A 58 1.91 17.48 -6.07
CA ARG A 58 1.42 17.38 -4.68
C ARG A 58 2.30 18.14 -3.68
N ARG A 59 3.35 18.83 -4.13
CA ARG A 59 4.22 19.64 -3.28
C ARG A 59 3.49 20.89 -2.80
N ILE A 60 3.49 21.12 -1.49
CA ILE A 60 2.79 22.26 -0.86
C ILE A 60 3.73 23.36 -0.38
N ASP A 61 5.04 23.13 -0.36
CA ASP A 61 6.04 24.13 0.02
C ASP A 61 7.39 23.93 -0.70
N ALA A 62 8.25 24.94 -0.62
CA ALA A 62 9.60 24.89 -1.19
C ALA A 62 10.51 23.85 -0.51
N ALA A 63 10.19 23.46 0.74
CA ALA A 63 10.92 22.46 1.51
C ALA A 63 10.61 21.02 1.07
N GLY A 64 9.72 20.82 0.09
CA GLY A 64 9.42 19.51 -0.49
C GLY A 64 8.36 18.72 0.26
N THR A 65 7.54 19.36 1.11
CA THR A 65 6.40 18.69 1.75
C THR A 65 5.35 18.32 0.73
N LEU A 66 4.80 17.11 0.85
CA LEU A 66 3.77 16.57 -0.02
C LEU A 66 2.43 16.44 0.72
N ASP A 67 1.35 16.93 0.10
CA ASP A 67 -0.01 16.47 0.41
C ASP A 67 -0.36 15.33 -0.55
N VAL A 68 -0.15 14.08 -0.16
CA VAL A 68 -0.36 12.93 -1.06
C VAL A 68 -1.82 12.48 -1.18
N ARG A 69 -2.75 13.14 -0.48
CA ARG A 69 -4.17 12.75 -0.50
C ARG A 69 -4.70 12.86 -1.92
N GLY A 70 -5.38 11.80 -2.37
CA GLY A 70 -6.00 11.74 -3.69
C GLY A 70 -5.03 11.56 -4.86
N PHE A 71 -3.71 11.40 -4.62
CA PHE A 71 -2.77 11.13 -5.72
C PHE A 71 -3.10 9.80 -6.41
N ASP A 72 -3.33 9.87 -7.71
CA ASP A 72 -3.74 8.75 -8.56
C ASP A 72 -2.85 8.56 -9.79
N GLY A 73 -1.73 9.27 -9.88
CA GLY A 73 -0.71 9.14 -10.92
C GLY A 73 -0.02 7.77 -10.97
N GLY A 74 0.90 7.62 -11.93
CA GLY A 74 1.68 6.40 -12.13
C GLY A 74 2.55 6.04 -10.92
N CYS A 75 2.73 4.75 -10.67
CA CYS A 75 3.69 4.27 -9.69
C CYS A 75 4.39 2.98 -10.11
N TRP A 76 5.47 2.67 -9.42
CA TRP A 76 6.28 1.47 -9.60
C TRP A 76 6.96 1.08 -8.28
N SER A 77 7.51 -0.11 -8.16
CA SER A 77 8.43 -0.43 -7.06
C SER A 77 9.44 -1.47 -7.47
N ARG A 78 10.64 -1.39 -6.89
CA ARG A 78 11.69 -2.41 -7.03
C ARG A 78 11.34 -3.71 -6.33
N PHE A 79 10.47 -3.65 -5.31
CA PHE A 79 10.06 -4.82 -4.54
C PHE A 79 8.54 -4.87 -4.39
N ILE A 80 7.97 -6.06 -4.51
CA ILE A 80 6.65 -6.35 -3.93
C ILE A 80 6.86 -6.56 -2.43
N TRP A 81 6.25 -5.68 -1.64
CA TRP A 81 6.25 -5.80 -0.19
C TRP A 81 5.08 -6.66 0.29
N PHE A 82 5.39 -7.70 1.04
CA PHE A 82 4.42 -8.49 1.81
C PHE A 82 4.53 -8.05 3.26
N ASP A 83 3.48 -7.40 3.77
CA ASP A 83 3.40 -6.97 5.17
C ASP A 83 2.64 -8.01 5.98
N ILE A 84 3.36 -8.75 6.82
CA ILE A 84 2.81 -9.82 7.65
C ILE A 84 2.70 -9.29 9.07
N ASP A 85 1.47 -9.00 9.50
CA ASP A 85 1.17 -8.66 10.89
C ASP A 85 0.13 -9.64 11.46
N ARG A 86 0.48 -10.30 12.56
CA ARG A 86 -0.42 -11.13 13.36
C ARG A 86 -0.53 -10.49 14.72
N GLU A 87 -1.67 -9.86 15.00
CA GLU A 87 -1.88 -9.15 16.25
C GLU A 87 -1.65 -10.09 17.44
N GLY A 88 -0.61 -9.79 18.23
CA GLY A 88 -0.30 -10.51 19.47
C GLY A 88 0.43 -11.85 19.32
N ASP A 89 0.72 -12.32 18.09
CA ASP A 89 1.26 -13.67 17.86
C ASP A 89 2.48 -13.67 16.94
N ILE A 90 3.66 -13.45 17.55
CA ILE A 90 4.95 -13.44 16.83
C ILE A 90 5.34 -14.82 16.30
N ASP A 91 4.93 -15.90 16.96
CA ASP A 91 5.23 -17.26 16.53
C ASP A 91 4.49 -17.56 15.22
N SER A 92 3.20 -17.24 15.13
CA SER A 92 2.43 -17.35 13.89
C SER A 92 2.95 -16.42 12.80
N ALA A 93 3.29 -15.17 13.11
CA ALA A 93 3.90 -14.26 12.13
C ALA A 93 5.23 -14.80 11.59
N THR A 94 6.06 -15.42 12.45
CA THR A 94 7.34 -16.02 12.04
C THR A 94 7.10 -17.23 11.14
N GLN A 95 6.13 -18.08 11.46
CA GLN A 95 5.80 -19.23 10.63
C GLN A 95 5.27 -18.81 9.25
N ASP A 96 4.41 -17.79 9.20
CA ASP A 96 3.89 -17.24 7.95
C ASP A 96 5.02 -16.62 7.10
N ALA A 97 5.93 -15.87 7.72
CA ALA A 97 7.11 -15.33 7.05
C ALA A 97 8.01 -16.44 6.48
N ARG A 98 8.26 -17.52 7.24
CA ARG A 98 9.03 -18.68 6.78
C ARG A 98 8.39 -19.37 5.59
N ARG A 99 7.09 -19.67 5.70
CA ARG A 99 6.34 -20.31 4.61
C ARG A 99 6.38 -19.46 3.35
N LEU A 100 6.16 -18.15 3.48
CA LEU A 100 6.19 -17.25 2.34
C LEU A 100 7.58 -17.17 1.71
N ALA A 101 8.63 -16.93 2.50
CA ALA A 101 10.00 -16.84 1.99
C ALA A 101 10.43 -18.12 1.27
N MET A 102 10.21 -19.30 1.89
CA MET A 102 10.52 -20.59 1.28
C MET A 102 9.74 -20.82 -0.02
N MET A 103 8.44 -20.52 -0.03
CA MET A 103 7.60 -20.66 -1.23
C MET A 103 8.08 -19.75 -2.36
N LEU A 104 8.45 -18.49 -2.07
CA LEU A 104 8.93 -17.55 -3.08
C LEU A 104 10.26 -18.03 -3.70
N VAL A 105 11.22 -18.45 -2.87
CA VAL A 105 12.50 -19.02 -3.31
C VAL A 105 12.28 -20.25 -4.19
N GLU A 106 11.47 -21.21 -3.74
CA GLU A 106 11.21 -22.45 -4.49
C GLU A 106 10.42 -22.20 -5.79
N ARG A 107 9.44 -21.29 -5.76
CA ARG A 107 8.55 -21.04 -6.89
C ARG A 107 9.29 -20.41 -8.06
N TYR A 108 10.10 -19.40 -7.76
CA TYR A 108 10.81 -18.57 -8.74
C TYR A 108 12.29 -18.90 -8.90
N ARG A 109 12.80 -19.87 -8.12
CA ARG A 109 14.19 -20.35 -8.18
C ARG A 109 15.24 -19.23 -8.03
N ILE A 110 14.91 -18.24 -7.22
CA ILE A 110 15.81 -17.15 -6.85
C ILE A 110 16.77 -17.59 -5.76
N ASP A 111 17.93 -16.94 -5.69
CA ASP A 111 18.81 -17.10 -4.54
C ASP A 111 18.15 -16.50 -3.30
N GLU A 112 18.33 -17.14 -2.14
CA GLU A 112 17.70 -16.72 -0.90
C GLU A 112 18.14 -15.32 -0.43
N SER A 113 19.33 -14.88 -0.85
CA SER A 113 19.86 -13.54 -0.59
C SER A 113 19.19 -12.45 -1.43
N GLU A 114 18.47 -12.81 -2.50
CA GLU A 114 17.77 -11.85 -3.37
C GLU A 114 16.45 -11.36 -2.76
N LEU A 115 15.95 -12.04 -1.72
CA LEU A 115 14.83 -11.57 -0.91
C LEU A 115 15.29 -10.58 0.15
N LEU A 116 14.53 -9.50 0.31
CA LEU A 116 14.67 -8.64 1.48
C LEU A 116 13.76 -9.14 2.60
N LEU A 117 14.34 -9.61 3.70
CA LEU A 117 13.60 -10.15 4.84
C LEU A 117 13.81 -9.24 6.05
N PHE A 118 12.74 -8.63 6.56
CA PHE A 118 12.82 -7.76 7.73
C PHE A 118 11.91 -8.24 8.85
N PHE A 119 12.43 -8.24 10.07
CA PHE A 119 11.56 -8.11 11.24
C PHE A 119 11.15 -6.64 11.41
N SER A 120 9.87 -6.36 11.64
CA SER A 120 9.32 -4.99 11.61
C SER A 120 9.69 -4.11 12.81
N GLY A 121 10.31 -4.69 13.86
CA GLY A 121 10.61 -4.03 15.13
C GLY A 121 9.51 -4.19 16.20
N SER A 122 8.38 -4.82 15.86
CA SER A 122 7.29 -5.08 16.81
C SER A 122 6.83 -6.53 16.80
N LYS A 123 5.88 -6.91 15.94
CA LYS A 123 5.27 -8.24 15.95
C LYS A 123 5.05 -8.83 14.54
N GLY A 124 5.65 -8.24 13.52
CA GLY A 124 5.43 -8.61 12.12
C GLY A 124 6.71 -8.66 11.30
N PHE A 125 6.56 -9.00 10.04
CA PHE A 125 7.64 -9.14 9.07
C PHE A 125 7.31 -8.41 7.78
N HIS A 126 8.33 -7.88 7.11
CA HIS A 126 8.20 -7.41 5.74
C HIS A 126 9.10 -8.25 4.85
N ILE A 127 8.52 -8.81 3.78
CA ILE A 127 9.27 -9.54 2.75
C ILE A 127 9.21 -8.75 1.45
N GLY A 128 10.37 -8.45 0.86
CA GLY A 128 10.50 -7.78 -0.43
C GLY A 128 10.90 -8.78 -1.51
N LEU A 129 10.01 -9.02 -2.47
CA LEU A 129 10.28 -9.82 -3.67
C LEU A 129 10.68 -8.90 -4.84
N PRO A 130 11.84 -9.08 -5.49
CA PRO A 130 12.26 -8.23 -6.61
C PRO A 130 11.27 -8.23 -7.78
N THR A 131 10.94 -7.05 -8.30
CA THR A 131 10.06 -6.91 -9.48
C THR A 131 10.78 -7.17 -10.81
N SER A 132 12.12 -7.25 -10.79
CA SER A 132 12.93 -7.64 -11.95
C SER A 132 12.57 -9.01 -12.48
N LEU A 133 12.08 -9.92 -11.62
CA LEU A 133 11.64 -11.28 -11.98
C LEU A 133 10.60 -11.32 -13.10
N PHE A 134 9.79 -10.27 -13.23
CA PHE A 134 8.71 -10.22 -14.22
C PHE A 134 8.72 -8.93 -15.04
N GLY A 135 9.80 -8.14 -14.95
CA GLY A 135 10.02 -6.95 -15.78
C GLY A 135 8.87 -5.95 -15.74
N ALA A 136 8.26 -5.72 -14.58
CA ALA A 136 7.08 -4.85 -14.53
C ALA A 136 7.42 -3.39 -14.81
N GLU A 137 6.64 -2.81 -15.71
CA GLU A 137 6.70 -1.40 -16.06
C GLU A 137 5.84 -0.54 -15.12
N PRO A 138 6.23 0.73 -14.91
CA PRO A 138 5.39 1.68 -14.17
C PRO A 138 4.01 1.87 -14.82
N SER A 139 2.98 2.00 -13.99
CA SER A 139 1.62 2.28 -14.46
C SER A 139 0.74 2.86 -13.36
N ILE A 140 -0.42 3.39 -13.73
CA ILE A 140 -1.45 3.82 -12.77
C ILE A 140 -2.01 2.62 -12.00
N GLU A 141 -2.10 1.46 -12.66
CA GLU A 141 -2.66 0.23 -12.11
C GLU A 141 -1.64 -0.60 -11.32
N PHE A 142 -0.35 -0.26 -11.37
CA PHE A 142 0.76 -1.05 -10.82
C PHE A 142 0.47 -1.55 -9.40
N GLY A 143 0.13 -0.65 -8.46
CA GLY A 143 -0.16 -1.04 -7.08
C GLY A 143 -1.32 -2.03 -6.94
N SER A 144 -2.36 -1.92 -7.79
CA SER A 144 -3.49 -2.85 -7.79
C SER A 144 -3.14 -4.22 -8.38
N VAL A 145 -2.28 -4.27 -9.40
CA VAL A 145 -1.76 -5.51 -9.97
C VAL A 145 -0.83 -6.21 -8.98
N VAL A 146 0.08 -5.45 -8.34
CA VAL A 146 0.96 -5.95 -7.27
C VAL A 146 0.13 -6.55 -6.14
N ARG A 147 -0.92 -5.86 -5.68
CA ARG A 147 -1.85 -6.42 -4.69
C ARG A 147 -2.43 -7.75 -5.15
N LYS A 148 -2.93 -7.80 -6.40
CA LYS A 148 -3.58 -9.00 -6.92
C LYS A 148 -2.62 -10.19 -7.02
N LEU A 149 -1.38 -9.93 -7.43
CA LEU A 149 -0.31 -10.92 -7.46
C LEU A 149 0.02 -11.40 -6.03
N ALA A 150 0.22 -10.47 -5.09
CA ALA A 150 0.53 -10.82 -3.71
C ALA A 150 -0.57 -11.66 -3.05
N GLU A 151 -1.84 -11.29 -3.20
CA GLU A 151 -3.00 -12.08 -2.73
C GLU A 151 -3.04 -13.47 -3.39
N GLY A 152 -2.67 -13.59 -4.67
CA GLY A 152 -2.60 -14.88 -5.37
C GLY A 152 -1.49 -15.78 -4.82
N LEU A 153 -0.33 -15.21 -4.53
CA LEU A 153 0.83 -15.94 -4.01
C LEU A 153 0.64 -16.41 -2.57
N THR A 154 -0.07 -15.63 -1.75
CA THR A 154 -0.31 -15.99 -0.35
C THR A 154 -1.52 -16.91 -0.15
N ALA A 155 -2.41 -17.02 -1.14
CA ALA A 155 -3.63 -17.84 -1.06
C ALA A 155 -3.34 -19.33 -0.81
N SER A 156 -2.34 -19.91 -1.49
CA SER A 156 -1.99 -21.33 -1.34
C SER A 156 -1.33 -21.63 0.00
N GLY A 157 -0.52 -20.70 0.52
CA GLY A 157 0.19 -20.81 1.79
C GLY A 157 -0.65 -20.45 3.03
N ARG A 158 -1.89 -19.95 2.84
CA ARG A 158 -2.73 -19.38 3.91
C ARG A 158 -2.01 -18.30 4.73
N VAL A 159 -1.07 -17.61 4.10
CA VAL A 159 -0.33 -16.50 4.70
C VAL A 159 -1.23 -15.27 4.67
N VAL A 160 -1.42 -14.63 5.82
CA VAL A 160 -2.20 -13.39 5.90
C VAL A 160 -1.25 -12.21 5.77
N ILE A 161 -1.57 -11.31 4.85
CA ILE A 161 -0.84 -10.06 4.61
C ILE A 161 -1.79 -8.88 4.78
N ASP A 162 -1.28 -7.73 5.24
CA ASP A 162 -2.04 -6.48 5.26
C ASP A 162 -2.13 -5.90 3.82
N PRO A 163 -3.31 -5.86 3.21
CA PRO A 163 -3.47 -5.32 1.86
C PRO A 163 -3.27 -3.79 1.81
N SER A 164 -3.23 -3.09 2.95
CA SER A 164 -3.10 -1.63 3.00
C SER A 164 -1.79 -1.13 2.38
N VAL A 165 -0.71 -1.93 2.46
CA VAL A 165 0.62 -1.60 1.93
C VAL A 165 0.61 -1.35 0.41
N TYR A 166 -0.37 -1.90 -0.30
CA TYR A 166 -0.53 -1.71 -1.75
C TYR A 166 -1.29 -0.43 -2.13
N GLY A 167 -1.70 0.37 -1.15
CA GLY A 167 -2.20 1.73 -1.39
C GLY A 167 -1.08 2.61 -1.95
N LYS A 168 -1.35 3.33 -3.05
CA LYS A 168 -0.35 4.13 -3.78
C LYS A 168 0.49 5.02 -2.88
N VAL A 169 -0.09 5.58 -1.82
CA VAL A 169 0.54 6.55 -0.92
C VAL A 169 0.56 6.09 0.55
N GLN A 170 0.40 4.78 0.77
CA GLN A 170 0.51 4.19 2.09
C GLN A 170 1.98 4.14 2.52
N PRO A 171 2.40 4.67 3.66
CA PRO A 171 3.79 4.57 4.12
C PRO A 171 4.13 3.15 4.60
N LEU A 172 5.36 2.72 4.35
CA LEU A 172 5.96 1.50 4.89
C LEU A 172 7.16 1.86 5.76
N ARG A 173 7.32 1.19 6.91
CA ARG A 173 8.44 1.46 7.83
C ARG A 173 9.78 1.28 7.11
N ALA A 174 10.67 2.26 7.24
CA ALA A 174 11.96 2.26 6.59
C ALA A 174 12.91 1.23 7.24
N PRO A 175 13.82 0.57 6.47
CA PRO A 175 14.85 -0.29 7.04
C PRO A 175 15.63 0.40 8.16
N ASN A 176 16.06 -0.33 9.18
CA ASN A 176 16.81 0.17 10.34
C ASN A 176 16.16 1.29 11.16
N SER A 177 15.03 1.88 10.76
CA SER A 177 14.33 2.87 11.58
C SER A 177 13.82 2.27 12.90
N ARG A 178 13.87 3.06 13.97
CA ARG A 178 13.40 2.68 15.30
C ARG A 178 11.87 2.66 15.36
N HIS A 179 11.29 1.71 16.08
CA HIS A 179 9.86 1.62 16.29
C HIS A 179 9.42 2.42 17.52
N GLY A 180 8.45 3.33 17.36
CA GLY A 180 8.10 4.31 18.41
C GLY A 180 7.66 3.69 19.74
N LYS A 181 6.92 2.57 19.71
CA LYS A 181 6.45 1.88 20.93
C LYS A 181 7.47 0.93 21.58
N THR A 182 8.23 0.18 20.78
CA THR A 182 9.09 -0.91 21.29
C THR A 182 10.55 -0.50 21.42
N GLY A 183 10.97 0.59 20.78
CA GLY A 183 12.36 1.03 20.73
C GLY A 183 13.27 0.14 19.88
N ARG A 184 12.74 -0.90 19.23
CA ARG A 184 13.50 -1.83 18.38
C ARG A 184 13.55 -1.34 16.93
N HIS A 185 14.56 -1.77 16.20
CA HIS A 185 14.78 -1.40 14.81
C HIS A 185 14.07 -2.36 13.85
N LYS A 186 13.63 -1.86 12.68
CA LYS A 186 13.26 -2.73 11.55
C LYS A 186 14.53 -3.40 11.03
N ARG A 187 14.82 -4.61 11.48
CA ARG A 187 16.11 -5.27 11.28
C ARG A 187 16.03 -6.27 10.12
N ILE A 188 17.01 -6.21 9.22
CA ILE A 188 17.21 -7.19 8.16
C ILE A 188 17.55 -8.56 8.77
N LEU A 189 17.13 -9.62 8.11
CA LEU A 189 17.43 -11.01 8.44
C LEU A 189 18.00 -11.69 7.20
N THR A 190 18.97 -12.58 7.37
CA THR A 190 19.26 -13.55 6.31
C THR A 190 18.16 -14.60 6.25
N PHE A 191 18.10 -15.35 5.15
CA PHE A 191 17.16 -16.46 5.03
C PHE A 191 17.39 -17.52 6.11
N ASP A 192 18.65 -17.91 6.36
CA ASP A 192 19.03 -18.81 7.44
C ASP A 192 18.57 -18.32 8.82
N GLU A 193 18.76 -17.02 9.12
CA GLU A 193 18.30 -16.43 10.37
C GLU A 193 16.78 -16.53 10.51
N LEU A 194 16.03 -16.23 9.44
CA LEU A 194 14.57 -16.36 9.43
C LEU A 194 14.15 -17.82 9.68
N MET A 195 14.79 -18.79 9.02
CA MET A 195 14.42 -20.21 9.08
C MET A 195 14.74 -20.87 10.41
N HIS A 196 15.89 -20.56 11.01
CA HIS A 196 16.45 -21.37 12.09
C HIS A 196 16.44 -20.68 13.47
N ARG A 197 16.32 -19.35 13.54
CA ARG A 197 16.28 -18.67 14.85
C ARG A 197 14.94 -18.81 15.54
N LYS A 198 14.95 -18.82 16.88
CA LYS A 198 13.72 -18.69 17.65
C LYS A 198 13.15 -17.27 17.49
N PRO A 199 11.82 -17.08 17.45
CA PRO A 199 11.22 -15.74 17.34
C PRO A 199 11.72 -14.76 18.40
N THR A 200 11.93 -15.22 19.63
CA THR A 200 12.50 -14.41 20.72
C THR A 200 13.92 -13.91 20.39
N SER A 201 14.75 -14.72 19.73
CA SER A 201 16.11 -14.32 19.34
C SER A 201 16.09 -13.26 18.23
N ILE A 202 15.16 -13.37 17.26
CA ILE A 202 14.94 -12.34 16.23
C ILE A 202 14.55 -11.01 16.89
N VAL A 203 13.61 -11.06 17.85
CA VAL A 203 13.17 -9.88 18.60
C VAL A 203 14.32 -9.26 19.39
N THR A 204 15.14 -10.07 20.09
CA THR A 204 16.30 -9.57 20.84
C THR A 204 17.33 -8.91 19.93
N ALA A 205 17.65 -9.52 18.78
CA ALA A 205 18.62 -8.97 17.83
C ALA A 205 18.20 -7.59 17.29
N SER A 206 16.90 -7.34 17.17
CA SER A 206 16.35 -6.04 16.73
C SER A 206 16.48 -4.89 17.73
N ALA A 207 17.12 -5.10 18.88
CA ALA A 207 17.50 -4.01 19.77
C ALA A 207 18.48 -3.04 19.10
N GLU A 208 19.34 -3.55 18.21
CA GLU A 208 20.31 -2.78 17.44
C GLU A 208 19.96 -2.83 15.94
N PRO A 209 20.31 -1.80 15.16
CA PRO A 209 20.22 -1.85 13.70
C PRO A 209 21.26 -2.82 13.11
N LEU A 210 21.12 -3.12 11.81
CA LEU A 210 22.12 -3.88 11.06
C LEU A 210 22.22 -3.31 9.66
N GLU A 211 23.42 -2.85 9.31
CA GLU A 211 23.74 -2.45 7.94
C GLU A 211 23.63 -3.65 6.99
N PHE A 212 23.20 -3.39 5.76
CA PHE A 212 23.15 -4.42 4.73
C PHE A 212 23.34 -3.83 3.34
N ASP A 213 23.88 -4.67 2.46
CA ASP A 213 23.94 -4.37 1.03
C ASP A 213 22.61 -4.72 0.36
N LEU A 214 22.23 -3.92 -0.62
CA LEU A 214 21.08 -4.23 -1.45
C LEU A 214 21.35 -5.48 -2.27
N PRO A 215 20.39 -6.42 -2.36
CA PRO A 215 20.56 -7.60 -3.18
C PRO A 215 20.71 -7.23 -4.65
N THR A 216 21.48 -8.06 -5.37
CA THR A 216 21.50 -8.07 -6.82
C THR A 216 20.09 -8.32 -7.36
N GLU A 217 19.77 -7.69 -8.49
CA GLU A 217 18.48 -7.93 -9.15
C GLU A 217 18.56 -9.30 -9.84
N PRO A 218 17.68 -10.26 -9.50
CA PRO A 218 17.63 -11.54 -10.22
C PRO A 218 17.23 -11.35 -11.67
N ASP A 219 17.65 -12.30 -12.50
CA ASP A 219 17.17 -12.47 -13.87
C ASP A 219 15.66 -12.71 -13.92
N ILE A 220 15.07 -12.48 -15.09
CA ILE A 220 13.65 -12.76 -15.34
C ILE A 220 13.36 -14.25 -15.13
N ASP A 221 12.30 -14.56 -14.39
CA ASP A 221 11.76 -15.91 -14.25
C ASP A 221 10.42 -16.03 -14.98
N GLN A 222 10.30 -17.06 -15.84
CA GLN A 222 9.10 -17.21 -16.68
C GLN A 222 7.82 -17.45 -15.85
N ARG A 223 7.92 -18.12 -14.69
CA ARG A 223 6.74 -18.34 -13.84
C ARG A 223 6.30 -17.04 -13.18
N ALA A 224 7.25 -16.21 -12.75
CA ALA A 224 6.96 -14.88 -12.24
C ALA A 224 6.28 -14.00 -13.30
N VAL A 225 6.74 -14.06 -14.56
CA VAL A 225 6.10 -13.39 -15.71
C VAL A 225 4.66 -13.88 -15.91
N ASP A 226 4.44 -15.20 -15.89
CA ASP A 226 3.12 -15.80 -16.08
C ASP A 226 2.16 -15.41 -14.94
N ASP A 227 2.62 -15.40 -13.70
CA ASP A 227 1.84 -14.98 -12.52
C ASP A 227 1.49 -13.49 -12.58
N TRP A 228 2.43 -12.65 -13.00
CA TRP A 228 2.20 -11.23 -13.23
C TRP A 228 1.14 -11.02 -14.31
N HIS A 229 1.26 -11.68 -15.46
CA HIS A 229 0.26 -11.60 -16.53
C HIS A 229 -1.11 -12.11 -16.09
N ALA A 230 -1.16 -13.17 -15.27
CA ALA A 230 -2.41 -13.67 -14.70
C ALA A 230 -3.06 -12.63 -13.77
N ALA A 231 -2.27 -11.92 -12.95
CA ALA A 231 -2.75 -10.85 -12.10
C ALA A 231 -3.29 -9.66 -12.91
N VAL A 232 -2.56 -9.22 -13.95
CA VAL A 232 -3.00 -8.19 -14.90
C VAL A 232 -4.32 -8.58 -15.56
N ALA A 233 -4.41 -9.80 -16.10
CA ALA A 233 -5.61 -10.29 -16.77
C ALA A 233 -6.80 -10.40 -15.80
N ALA A 234 -6.58 -10.82 -14.56
CA ALA A 234 -7.62 -10.85 -13.53
C ALA A 234 -8.15 -9.45 -13.19
N MET A 235 -7.27 -8.45 -13.10
CA MET A 235 -7.67 -7.05 -12.90
C MET A 235 -8.49 -6.51 -14.07
N LYS A 236 -8.06 -6.77 -15.32
CA LYS A 236 -8.81 -6.37 -16.52
C LYS A 236 -10.20 -7.01 -16.57
N ARG A 237 -10.30 -8.33 -16.32
CA ARG A 237 -11.60 -9.03 -16.26
C ARG A 237 -12.52 -8.46 -15.18
N LYS A 238 -11.99 -8.14 -14.00
CA LYS A 238 -12.77 -7.53 -12.92
C LYS A 238 -13.29 -6.14 -13.32
N ALA A 239 -12.44 -5.30 -13.92
CA ALA A 239 -12.83 -3.98 -14.39
C ALA A 239 -13.92 -4.06 -15.46
N GLU A 240 -13.78 -4.97 -16.43
CA GLU A 240 -14.79 -5.17 -17.48
C GLU A 240 -16.12 -5.67 -16.92
N ALA A 241 -16.10 -6.64 -16.01
CA ALA A 241 -17.31 -7.13 -15.35
C ALA A 241 -18.03 -6.01 -14.58
N VAL A 242 -17.29 -5.12 -13.91
CA VAL A 242 -17.86 -3.95 -13.22
C VAL A 242 -18.51 -2.99 -14.23
N LYS A 243 -17.88 -2.73 -15.38
CA LYS A 243 -18.46 -1.87 -16.43
C LYS A 243 -19.75 -2.45 -17.00
N VAL A 244 -19.79 -3.75 -17.29
CA VAL A 244 -21.00 -4.44 -17.78
C VAL A 244 -22.14 -4.32 -16.76
N ILE A 245 -21.86 -4.61 -15.48
CA ILE A 245 -22.86 -4.49 -14.41
C ILE A 245 -23.35 -3.03 -14.27
N ALA A 246 -22.45 -2.05 -14.38
CA ALA A 246 -22.82 -0.64 -14.31
C ALA A 246 -23.67 -0.19 -15.50
N ALA A 247 -23.35 -0.64 -16.71
CA ALA A 247 -24.10 -0.31 -17.93
C ALA A 247 -25.53 -0.88 -17.93
N ASP A 248 -25.73 -2.07 -17.34
CA ASP A 248 -27.04 -2.71 -17.24
C ASP A 248 -27.88 -2.23 -16.04
N ARG A 249 -27.32 -1.35 -15.19
CA ARG A 249 -28.00 -0.92 -13.96
C ARG A 249 -29.05 0.15 -14.27
N SER A 250 -30.32 -0.17 -14.04
CA SER A 250 -31.46 0.75 -14.21
C SER A 250 -31.96 1.39 -12.91
N GLU A 251 -31.46 0.94 -11.75
CA GLU A 251 -31.96 1.34 -10.43
C GLU A 251 -30.83 1.82 -9.52
N LEU A 252 -31.16 2.75 -8.61
CA LEU A 252 -30.26 3.11 -7.53
C LEU A 252 -30.05 1.91 -6.59
N ASN A 253 -28.87 1.85 -5.97
CA ASN A 253 -28.58 0.89 -4.94
C ASN A 253 -29.59 1.05 -3.80
N ARG A 254 -30.04 -0.08 -3.25
CA ARG A 254 -30.88 -0.07 -2.05
C ARG A 254 -30.28 0.76 -0.92
N SER A 255 -28.96 0.67 -0.71
CA SER A 255 -28.24 1.48 0.29
C SER A 255 -28.25 2.99 -0.01
N THR A 256 -28.37 3.38 -1.29
CA THR A 256 -28.51 4.80 -1.69
C THR A 256 -29.91 5.30 -1.36
N LEU A 257 -30.94 4.50 -1.63
CA LEU A 257 -32.32 4.81 -1.26
C LEU A 257 -32.48 4.88 0.27
N GLU A 258 -31.94 3.90 1.00
CA GLU A 258 -31.94 3.87 2.47
C GLU A 258 -31.18 5.07 3.05
N PHE A 259 -30.02 5.44 2.49
CA PHE A 259 -29.30 6.63 2.95
C PHE A 259 -30.08 7.93 2.71
N ILE A 260 -30.74 8.08 1.56
CA ILE A 260 -31.59 9.25 1.28
C ILE A 260 -32.75 9.33 2.28
N GLN A 261 -33.31 8.18 2.67
CA GLN A 261 -34.48 8.12 3.54
C GLN A 261 -34.13 8.30 5.02
N ASP A 262 -33.14 7.57 5.51
CA ASP A 262 -32.89 7.39 6.94
C ASP A 262 -31.48 7.87 7.37
N GLY A 263 -30.62 8.27 6.42
CA GLY A 263 -29.23 8.60 6.69
C GLY A 263 -28.40 7.37 7.04
N ALA A 264 -27.46 7.51 7.99
CA ALA A 264 -26.55 6.45 8.40
C ALA A 264 -26.10 6.57 9.85
N ASP A 265 -25.91 5.41 10.49
CA ASP A 265 -25.39 5.32 11.85
C ASP A 265 -23.91 5.73 11.98
N GLN A 266 -23.52 6.02 13.23
CA GLN A 266 -22.16 6.39 13.57
C GLN A 266 -21.17 5.25 13.23
N GLY A 267 -20.22 5.55 12.35
CA GLY A 267 -19.21 4.60 11.86
C GLY A 267 -19.24 4.44 10.34
N ASP A 268 -20.43 4.49 9.74
CA ASP A 268 -20.61 4.26 8.30
C ASP A 268 -20.99 5.52 7.50
N ARG A 269 -21.45 6.58 8.17
CA ARG A 269 -21.91 7.84 7.55
C ARG A 269 -21.05 8.40 6.42
N HIS A 270 -19.73 8.49 6.58
CA HIS A 270 -18.85 9.02 5.52
C HIS A 270 -18.79 8.08 4.31
N ARG A 271 -18.77 6.77 4.55
CA ARG A 271 -18.70 5.74 3.51
C ARG A 271 -20.02 5.66 2.74
N LEU A 272 -21.15 5.64 3.44
CA LEU A 272 -22.47 5.53 2.83
C LEU A 272 -22.85 6.80 2.07
N LEU A 273 -22.55 8.00 2.61
CA LEU A 273 -22.73 9.25 1.86
C LEU A 273 -21.95 9.24 0.55
N TYR A 274 -20.65 8.88 0.60
CA TYR A 274 -19.82 8.80 -0.60
C TYR A 274 -20.38 7.78 -1.61
N SER A 275 -20.79 6.61 -1.12
CA SER A 275 -21.38 5.55 -1.95
C SER A 275 -22.69 5.98 -2.61
N ALA A 276 -23.55 6.71 -1.87
CA ALA A 276 -24.81 7.23 -2.38
C ALA A 276 -24.58 8.29 -3.46
N ALA A 277 -23.67 9.23 -3.20
CA ALA A 277 -23.29 10.25 -4.17
C ALA A 277 -22.64 9.66 -5.44
N ALA A 278 -21.80 8.63 -5.29
CA ALA A 278 -21.20 7.93 -6.43
C ALA A 278 -22.26 7.18 -7.25
N ASN A 279 -23.20 6.50 -6.59
CA ASN A 279 -24.27 5.82 -7.31
C ASN A 279 -25.20 6.81 -8.03
N LEU A 280 -25.50 7.98 -7.45
CA LEU A 280 -26.20 9.05 -8.19
C LEU A 280 -25.41 9.53 -9.41
N ALA A 281 -24.08 9.64 -9.29
CA ALA A 281 -23.21 10.05 -10.40
C ALA A 281 -23.23 9.05 -11.56
N GLU A 282 -23.33 7.74 -11.29
CA GLU A 282 -23.49 6.69 -12.31
C GLU A 282 -24.72 6.94 -13.23
N PHE A 283 -25.75 7.61 -12.71
CA PHE A 283 -26.96 8.00 -13.46
C PHE A 283 -26.90 9.43 -14.02
N GLY A 284 -25.72 10.06 -14.04
CA GLY A 284 -25.54 11.43 -14.53
C GLY A 284 -26.22 12.49 -13.66
N CYS A 285 -26.45 12.21 -12.37
CA CYS A 285 -27.08 13.15 -11.46
C CYS A 285 -26.25 14.45 -11.35
N PRO A 286 -26.83 15.63 -11.66
CA PRO A 286 -26.11 16.89 -11.54
C PRO A 286 -25.73 17.20 -10.09
N LEU A 287 -24.60 17.88 -9.91
CA LEU A 287 -24.09 18.24 -8.57
C LEU A 287 -25.15 18.87 -7.67
N ARG A 288 -25.92 19.83 -8.21
CA ARG A 288 -27.00 20.48 -7.47
C ARG A 288 -28.06 19.49 -6.97
N LEU A 289 -28.43 18.49 -7.78
CA LEU A 289 -29.43 17.50 -7.42
C LEU A 289 -28.87 16.51 -6.39
N ALA A 290 -27.62 16.08 -6.52
CA ALA A 290 -26.98 15.22 -5.54
C ALA A 290 -26.92 15.88 -4.15
N HIS A 291 -26.57 17.17 -4.09
CA HIS A 291 -26.64 17.94 -2.85
C HIS A 291 -28.06 18.03 -2.30
N ALA A 292 -29.06 18.27 -3.16
CA ALA A 292 -30.46 18.35 -2.74
C ALA A 292 -30.99 17.02 -2.15
N LEU A 293 -30.51 15.87 -2.64
CA LEU A 293 -30.95 14.56 -2.19
C LEU A 293 -30.22 14.05 -0.94
N LEU A 294 -28.95 14.42 -0.75
CA LEU A 294 -28.09 13.77 0.24
C LEU A 294 -27.73 14.65 1.45
N THR A 295 -27.82 15.97 1.33
CA THR A 295 -27.28 16.88 2.35
C THR A 295 -28.01 16.77 3.68
N GLU A 296 -29.34 16.73 3.67
CA GLU A 296 -30.15 16.70 4.89
C GLU A 296 -29.87 15.42 5.70
N ALA A 297 -30.07 14.25 5.09
CA ALA A 297 -29.76 12.95 5.69
C ALA A 297 -28.31 12.85 6.20
N ALA A 298 -27.35 13.42 5.47
CA ALA A 298 -25.95 13.44 5.87
C ALA A 298 -25.69 14.30 7.11
N LEU A 299 -26.31 15.47 7.20
CA LEU A 299 -26.22 16.36 8.36
C LEU A 299 -26.89 15.73 9.58
N ASP A 300 -28.05 15.10 9.39
CA ASP A 300 -28.78 14.38 10.45
C ASP A 300 -27.99 13.17 10.98
N SER A 301 -27.17 12.56 10.12
CA SER A 301 -26.19 11.52 10.50
C SER A 301 -24.97 12.06 11.26
N GLY A 302 -24.96 13.37 11.57
CA GLY A 302 -23.93 14.05 12.35
C GLY A 302 -22.64 14.36 11.59
N LEU A 303 -22.70 14.47 10.26
CA LEU A 303 -21.57 14.95 9.45
C LEU A 303 -21.49 16.48 9.48
N THR A 304 -20.27 17.02 9.37
CA THR A 304 -20.09 18.47 9.26
C THR A 304 -20.45 18.96 7.85
N PRO A 305 -20.96 20.20 7.68
CA PRO A 305 -21.26 20.74 6.34
C PRO A 305 -20.09 20.67 5.36
N THR A 306 -18.86 20.85 5.85
CA THR A 306 -17.64 20.72 5.06
C THR A 306 -17.39 19.28 4.61
N ASP A 307 -17.57 18.30 5.50
CA ASP A 307 -17.40 16.89 5.15
C ASP A 307 -18.46 16.42 4.16
N VAL A 308 -19.71 16.85 4.34
CA VAL A 308 -20.82 16.54 3.42
C VAL A 308 -20.50 17.04 2.02
N ARG A 309 -20.15 18.33 1.90
CA ARG A 309 -19.81 18.93 0.61
C ARG A 309 -18.65 18.21 -0.06
N ARG A 310 -17.57 17.99 0.69
CA ARG A 310 -16.38 17.30 0.17
C ARG A 310 -16.71 15.87 -0.29
N ALA A 311 -17.52 15.14 0.45
CA ALA A 311 -17.88 13.76 0.10
C ALA A 311 -18.69 13.71 -1.20
N ILE A 312 -19.72 14.56 -1.33
CA ILE A 312 -20.57 14.63 -2.52
C ILE A 312 -19.77 15.08 -3.74
N ASP A 313 -19.03 16.20 -3.63
CA ASP A 313 -18.26 16.76 -4.75
C ASP A 313 -17.20 15.78 -5.28
N ASN A 314 -16.50 15.10 -4.37
CA ASN A 314 -15.48 14.11 -4.73
C ASN A 314 -16.07 12.85 -5.38
N ALA A 315 -17.25 12.41 -4.92
CA ALA A 315 -17.92 11.25 -5.49
C ALA A 315 -18.39 11.52 -6.92
N LEU A 316 -18.99 12.69 -7.17
CA LEU A 316 -19.45 13.05 -8.50
C LEU A 316 -18.31 13.31 -9.48
N SER A 317 -17.21 13.92 -9.03
CA SER A 317 -16.05 14.17 -9.89
C SER A 317 -15.38 12.87 -10.36
N LYS A 318 -15.49 11.78 -9.56
CA LYS A 318 -14.98 10.45 -9.94
C LYS A 318 -16.01 9.60 -10.68
N GLY A 319 -17.31 9.73 -10.35
CA GLY A 319 -18.38 8.94 -10.94
C GLY A 319 -18.96 9.50 -12.24
N GLY A 320 -18.74 10.79 -12.54
CA GLY A 320 -19.16 11.44 -13.79
C GLY A 320 -18.20 11.23 -14.98
N ALA A 321 -17.09 10.52 -14.76
CA ALA A 321 -16.19 10.06 -15.82
C ALA A 321 -16.59 8.65 -16.25
N VAL A 322 -17.76 8.53 -16.89
CA VAL A 322 -18.17 7.32 -17.63
C VAL A 322 -18.05 7.62 -19.12
#